data_AF-A0A5B2TCD4-F1
#
_entry.id   AF-A0A5B2TCD4-F1
#
_cell.length_a   1.000
_cell.length_b   1.000
_cell.length_c   1.000
_cell.angle_alpha   90.00
_cell.angle_beta   90.00
_cell.angle_gamma   90.00
#
_symmetry.space_group_name_H-M   'P 1'
#
loop_
_entity.id
_entity.type
_entity.pdbx_description
1 polymer ?
#
loop_
_entity_poly.entity_id
_entity_poly.type
_entity_poly.pdbx_seq_one_letter_code
_entity_poly.pdbx_strand_id
1 'polypeptide(L)' 'MPYGYRMGQEGTLEPVPKQQEAIRRAGELRAIGAPLRTIQATLAAEHGARVSLYVLSCLLQETA' A
#
# COMPACT_ATOMS: atom_id res chain seq x y z
N MET A 1 2.34 2.76 -13.08
CA MET A 1 3.32 2.98 -12.01
C MET A 1 2.88 2.20 -10.79
N PRO A 2 3.75 1.40 -10.18
CA PRO A 2 3.40 0.65 -8.97
C PRO A 2 3.06 1.62 -7.83
N TYR A 3 2.03 1.28 -7.05
CA TYR A 3 1.69 2.04 -5.85
C TYR A 3 2.87 2.00 -4.87
N GLY A 4 3.18 3.13 -4.22
CA GLY A 4 4.40 3.25 -3.42
C GLY A 4 5.57 3.92 -4.14
N TYR A 5 5.48 4.12 -5.47
CA TYR A 5 6.57 4.68 -6.27
C TYR A 5 6.09 5.78 -7.21
N ARG A 6 6.99 6.73 -7.46
CA ARG A 6 6.85 7.77 -8.49
C ARG A 6 8.02 7.69 -9.47
N MET A 7 7.84 8.20 -10.68
CA MET A 7 8.98 8.43 -11.58
C MET A 7 9.76 9.65 -11.10
N GLY A 8 11.04 9.45 -10.80
CA GLY A 8 12.02 10.50 -10.58
C GLY A 8 12.40 11.20 -11.89
N GLN A 9 13.13 12.30 -11.76
CA GLN A 9 13.52 13.14 -12.92
C GLN A 9 14.42 12.40 -13.92
N GLU A 10 15.13 11.37 -13.46
CA GLU A 10 16.06 10.57 -14.28
C GLU A 10 15.42 9.28 -14.84
N GLY A 11 14.10 9.15 -14.74
CA GLY A 11 13.41 7.92 -15.15
C GLY A 11 13.55 6.76 -14.15
N THR A 12 14.06 7.03 -12.95
CA THR A 12 14.16 6.05 -11.86
C THR A 12 12.86 5.94 -11.08
N LEU A 13 12.59 4.77 -10.48
CA LEU A 13 11.48 4.62 -9.55
C LEU A 13 11.91 5.10 -8.16
N GLU A 14 11.33 6.19 -7.69
CA GLU A 14 11.55 6.73 -6.36
C GLU A 14 10.41 6.33 -5.42
N PRO A 15 10.71 5.84 -4.21
CA PRO A 15 9.68 5.54 -3.23
C PRO A 15 8.97 6.81 -2.78
N VAL A 16 7.64 6.74 -2.66
CA VAL A 16 6.81 7.80 -2.07
C VAL A 16 6.63 7.48 -0.58
N PRO A 17 7.28 8.22 0.35
CA PRO A 17 7.36 7.81 1.76
C PRO A 17 6.00 7.53 2.42
N LYS A 18 5.01 8.38 2.15
CA LYS A 18 3.65 8.19 2.69
C LYS A 18 2.96 6.91 2.19
N GLN A 19 3.22 6.53 0.93
CA GLN A 19 2.63 5.33 0.34
C GLN A 19 3.40 4.07 0.79
N GLN A 20 4.72 4.17 0.98
CA GLN A 20 5.53 3.09 1.56
C GLN A 20 5.07 2.75 2.98
N GLU A 21 4.77 3.76 3.80
CA GLU A 21 4.21 3.54 5.14
C GLU A 21 2.84 2.85 5.08
N ALA A 22 1.98 3.24 4.13
CA ALA A 22 0.70 2.57 3.92
C ALA A 22 0.87 1.09 3.48
N ILE A 23 1.88 0.78 2.66
CA ILE A 23 2.20 -0.60 2.26
C ILE A 23 2.66 -1.41 3.48
N ARG A 24 3.58 -0.85 4.28
CA ARG A 24 4.08 -1.47 5.52
C ARG A 24 2.91 -1.80 6.46
N ARG A 25 2.03 -0.82 6.68
CA ARG A 25 0.84 -0.97 7.53
C ARG A 25 -0.15 -2.00 6.98
N ALA A 26 -0.35 -2.04 5.66
CA ALA A 26 -1.18 -3.06 5.02
C ALA A 26 -0.65 -4.48 5.28
N GLY A 27 0.67 -4.66 5.21
CA GLY A 27 1.34 -5.93 5.50
C GLY A 27 1.16 -6.38 6.95
N GLU A 28 1.33 -5.48 7.92
CA GLU A 28 1.09 -5.78 9.35
C GLU A 28 -0.34 -6.25 9.60
N LEU A 29 -1.33 -5.53 9.05
CA LEU A 29 -2.74 -5.86 9.19
C LEU A 29 -3.06 -7.21 8.53
N ARG A 30 -2.43 -7.51 7.39
CA ARG A 30 -2.60 -8.80 6.72
C ARG A 30 -2.01 -9.95 7.53
N ALA A 31 -0.85 -9.74 8.16
CA ALA A 31 -0.18 -10.74 8.99
C ALA A 31 -1.03 -11.16 10.21
N ILE A 32 -1.84 -10.25 10.75
CA ILE A 32 -2.80 -10.55 11.83
C ILE A 32 -4.15 -11.08 11.31
N GLY A 33 -4.28 -11.36 10.02
CA GLY A 33 -5.47 -11.93 9.40
C GLY A 33 -6.57 -10.92 9.07
N ALA A 34 -6.29 -9.61 9.05
CA ALA A 34 -7.31 -8.62 8.71
C ALA A 34 -7.79 -8.81 7.25
N PRO A 35 -9.11 -8.68 6.98
CA PRO A 35 -9.64 -8.75 5.63
C PRO A 35 -9.33 -7.48 4.84
N LEU A 36 -9.24 -7.59 3.52
CA LEU A 36 -8.84 -6.48 2.62
C LEU A 36 -9.69 -5.22 2.79
N ARG A 37 -11.00 -5.37 3.07
CA ARG A 37 -11.90 -4.22 3.32
C ARG A 37 -11.54 -3.48 4.61
N THR A 38 -11.16 -4.20 5.66
CA THR A 38 -10.69 -3.59 6.92
C THR A 38 -9.38 -2.88 6.68
N ILE A 39 -8.44 -3.51 5.97
CA ILE A 39 -7.16 -2.87 5.61
C ILE A 39 -7.41 -1.57 4.84
N GLN A 40 -8.27 -1.59 3.82
CA GLN A 40 -8.62 -0.40 3.05
C GLN A 40 -9.18 0.73 3.93
N ALA A 41 -10.12 0.42 4.83
CA ALA A 41 -10.72 1.39 5.73
C ALA A 41 -9.68 1.98 6.70
N THR A 42 -8.80 1.14 7.25
CA THR A 42 -7.72 1.56 8.14
C THR A 42 -6.73 2.48 7.42
N LEU A 43 -6.29 2.13 6.21
CA LEU A 43 -5.38 2.98 5.43
C LEU A 43 -6.01 4.33 5.03
N ALA A 44 -7.32 4.34 4.74
CA ALA A 44 -8.03 5.57 4.47
C ALA A 44 -8.11 6.48 5.71
N ALA A 45 -8.31 5.90 6.89
CA ALA A 45 -8.38 6.63 8.16
C ALA A 45 -7.00 7.12 8.66
N GLU A 46 -5.98 6.26 8.65
CA GLU A 46 -4.66 6.54 9.20
C GLU A 46 -3.78 7.37 8.25
N HIS A 47 -3.87 7.12 6.93
CA HIS A 47 -2.95 7.71 5.94
C HIS A 47 -3.65 8.59 4.90
N GLY A 48 -4.99 8.71 4.94
CA GLY A 48 -5.77 9.38 3.89
C GLY A 48 -5.69 8.67 2.54
N ALA A 49 -5.21 7.42 2.52
CA ALA A 49 -4.91 6.68 1.30
C ALA A 49 -6.15 5.96 0.78
N ARG A 50 -6.64 6.36 -0.41
CA ARG A 50 -7.72 5.68 -1.12
C ARG A 50 -7.15 4.61 -2.05
N VAL A 51 -6.72 3.50 -1.47
CA VAL A 51 -6.19 2.34 -2.22
C VAL A 51 -7.36 1.43 -2.62
N SER A 52 -7.39 0.92 -3.86
CA SER A 52 -8.44 -0.03 -4.28
C SER A 52 -8.17 -1.42 -3.72
N LEU A 53 -9.23 -2.23 -3.56
CA LEU A 53 -9.09 -3.61 -3.09
C LEU A 53 -8.20 -4.45 -4.02
N TYR A 54 -8.25 -4.20 -5.33
CA TYR A 54 -7.39 -4.85 -6.32
C TYR A 54 -5.91 -4.53 -6.08
N VAL A 55 -5.57 -3.26 -5.86
CA VAL A 55 -4.18 -2.86 -5.58
C VAL A 55 -3.70 -3.48 -4.27
N LEU A 56 -4.56 -3.52 -3.25
CA LEU A 56 -4.23 -4.21 -1.98
C LEU A 56 -4.01 -5.71 -2.18
N SER A 57 -4.81 -6.39 -3.00
CA SER A 57 -4.58 -7.82 -3.28
C SER A 57 -3.27 -8.06 -4.00
N CYS A 58 -2.90 -7.24 -4.98
CA CYS A 58 -1.62 -7.37 -5.68
C CYS A 58 -0.44 -7.12 -4.73
N LEU A 59 -0.47 -6.02 -3.97
CA LEU A 59 0.59 -5.66 -3.03
C LEU A 59 0.82 -6.76 -1.98
N LEU A 60 -0.25 -7.34 -1.45
CA LEU A 60 -0.18 -8.34 -0.38
C LEU A 60 0.11 -9.76 -0.89
N GLN A 61 0.01 -10.01 -2.19
CA GLN A 61 0.45 -11.25 -2.84
C GLN A 61 1.95 -11.24 -3.13
N GLU A 62 2.54 -10.07 -3.39
CA GLU A 62 3.99 -9.93 -3.64
C GLU A 62 4.83 -9.99 -2.35
N THR A 63 4.21 -9.75 -1.19
CA THR A 63 4.89 -9.74 0.13
C THR A 63 4.75 -11.03 0.94
N ALA A 64 4.07 -12.06 0.41
CA ALA A 64 3.83 -13.34 1.06
C ALA A 64 4.82 -14.41 0.58
#